data_AF-A0A949XYT2-F1
#
_entry.id   AF-A0A949XYT2-F1
#
_cell.length_a   1.000
_cell.length_b   1.000
_cell.length_c   1.000
_cell.angle_alpha   90.00
_cell.angle_beta   90.00
_cell.angle_gamma   90.00
#
_symmetry.space_group_name_H-M   'P 1'
#
loop_
_entity.id
_entity.type
_entity.pdbx_description
1 polymer ?
#
loop_
_entity_poly.entity_id
_entity_poly.type
_entity_poly.pdbx_seq_one_letter_code
_entity_poly.pdbx_strand_id
1 'polypeptide(L)'
;MPDPAADHRDPALTRRREDVEEKHRRVIAYLDETGNDAVVLGRSDSVAWFTAGGDLGQDLGSDVGAVLLYINRDSRAIVTDNVQSARVFEEEVAGLGFQLKERSWFDEPGKIITELGHKRRFVSDLGPCPCPWTRGLEPLRALRWPMTVLERRRLRELGRTVTLAVEATCRNFVRGEREADVAGHLAHRLLREAVVPVDLRVSADDRPARYRRPTFKAAPIQRRATITVTGRRHGLCASVTRTVSFGPVDE
;
A
#
# COMPACT_ATOMS: atom_id res chain seq x y z
N MET A 1 14.58 -13.82 -25.80
CA MET A 1 14.10 -14.49 -24.58
C MET A 1 15.04 -14.11 -23.46
N PRO A 2 14.59 -13.37 -22.42
CA PRO A 2 15.43 -13.12 -21.25
C PRO A 2 15.76 -14.46 -20.59
N ASP A 3 17.02 -14.65 -20.21
CA ASP A 3 17.52 -15.86 -19.56
C ASP A 3 16.90 -15.99 -18.15
N PRO A 4 16.17 -17.07 -17.82
CA PRO A 4 15.60 -17.28 -16.49
C PRO A 4 16.68 -17.42 -15.38
N ALA A 5 17.95 -17.65 -15.74
CA ALA A 5 19.06 -17.63 -14.78
C ALA A 5 19.55 -16.20 -14.43
N ALA A 6 19.08 -15.16 -15.14
CA ALA A 6 19.40 -13.77 -14.84
C ALA A 6 18.81 -13.29 -13.49
N ASP A 7 17.84 -14.02 -12.94
CA ASP A 7 17.25 -13.79 -11.61
C ASP A 7 18.30 -13.72 -10.49
N HIS A 8 19.45 -14.38 -10.65
CA HIS A 8 20.56 -14.33 -9.69
C HIS A 8 21.36 -13.02 -9.71
N ARG A 9 21.06 -12.08 -10.61
CA ARG A 9 21.84 -10.84 -10.78
C ARG A 9 21.17 -9.59 -10.24
N ASP A 10 19.85 -9.56 -10.04
CA ASP A 10 19.18 -8.39 -9.46
C ASP A 10 19.05 -8.50 -7.92
N PRO A 11 19.87 -7.74 -7.16
CA PRO A 11 19.81 -7.75 -5.70
C PRO A 11 18.49 -7.17 -5.16
N ALA A 12 17.77 -6.35 -5.93
CA ALA A 12 16.46 -5.83 -5.52
C ALA A 12 15.40 -6.93 -5.60
N LEU A 13 15.36 -7.69 -6.70
CA LEU A 13 14.47 -8.84 -6.86
C LEU A 13 14.74 -9.93 -5.81
N THR A 14 16.02 -10.21 -5.53
CA THR A 14 16.40 -11.22 -4.51
C THR A 14 15.88 -10.81 -3.12
N ARG A 15 16.12 -9.56 -2.70
CA ARG A 15 15.59 -9.05 -1.41
C ARG A 15 14.06 -9.08 -1.36
N ARG A 16 13.40 -8.78 -2.49
CA ARG A 16 11.94 -8.83 -2.58
C ARG A 16 11.44 -10.26 -2.44
N ARG A 17 12.09 -11.23 -3.09
CA ARG A 17 11.78 -12.67 -2.94
C ARG A 17 11.96 -13.13 -1.50
N GLU A 18 13.09 -12.80 -0.86
CA GLU A 18 13.36 -13.12 0.56
C GLU A 18 12.28 -12.54 1.50
N ASP A 19 11.82 -11.32 1.24
CA ASP A 19 10.74 -10.67 2.00
C ASP A 19 9.40 -11.40 1.85
N VAL A 20 9.06 -11.84 0.63
CA VAL A 20 7.88 -12.66 0.37
C VAL A 20 7.99 -14.01 1.08
N GLU A 21 9.16 -14.66 1.11
CA GLU A 21 9.34 -15.93 1.82
C GLU A 21 9.21 -15.79 3.34
N GLU A 22 9.74 -14.71 3.93
CA GLU A 22 9.53 -14.39 5.33
C GLU A 22 8.03 -14.22 5.65
N LYS A 23 7.29 -13.51 4.80
CA LYS A 23 5.84 -13.31 4.97
C LYS A 23 5.07 -14.61 4.77
N HIS A 24 5.49 -15.46 3.84
CA HIS A 24 4.92 -16.77 3.63
C HIS A 24 5.11 -17.66 4.87
N ARG A 25 6.31 -17.68 5.48
CA ARG A 25 6.57 -18.39 6.74
C ARG A 25 5.66 -17.92 7.89
N ARG A 26 5.40 -16.62 8.00
CA ARG A 26 4.46 -16.08 9.00
C ARG A 26 3.02 -16.54 8.77
N VAL A 27 2.59 -16.59 7.51
CA VAL A 27 1.26 -17.12 7.17
C VAL A 27 1.17 -18.61 7.51
N ILE A 28 2.22 -19.40 7.24
CA ILE A 28 2.25 -20.83 7.60
C ILE A 28 2.12 -21.02 9.11
N ALA A 29 2.91 -20.31 9.91
CA ALA A 29 2.82 -20.37 11.37
C ALA A 29 1.40 -20.03 11.88
N TYR A 30 0.79 -19.00 11.30
CA TYR A 30 -0.60 -18.64 11.60
C TYR A 30 -1.61 -19.74 11.22
N LEU A 31 -1.43 -20.39 10.06
CA LEU A 31 -2.27 -21.50 9.63
C LEU A 31 -2.14 -22.70 10.57
N ASP A 32 -0.95 -22.98 11.07
CA ASP A 32 -0.69 -24.05 12.04
C ASP A 32 -1.33 -23.76 13.40
N GLU A 33 -1.20 -22.54 13.91
CA GLU A 33 -1.79 -22.11 15.18
C GLU A 33 -3.32 -22.14 15.17
N THR A 34 -3.93 -21.78 14.05
CA THR A 34 -5.40 -21.66 13.91
C THR A 34 -6.07 -22.91 13.35
N GLY A 35 -5.28 -23.89 12.88
CA GLY A 35 -5.77 -25.08 12.19
C GLY A 35 -6.40 -24.80 10.83
N ASN A 36 -6.18 -23.62 10.24
CA ASN A 36 -6.68 -23.31 8.91
C ASN A 36 -5.77 -23.92 7.83
N ASP A 37 -6.33 -24.16 6.65
CA ASP A 37 -5.64 -24.75 5.51
C ASP A 37 -5.07 -23.68 4.57
N ALA A 38 -5.72 -22.52 4.48
CA ALA A 38 -5.29 -21.42 3.60
C ALA A 38 -5.74 -20.03 4.09
N VAL A 39 -5.05 -18.99 3.59
CA VAL A 39 -5.42 -17.58 3.75
C VAL A 39 -5.79 -17.02 2.38
N VAL A 40 -6.87 -16.24 2.34
CA VAL A 40 -7.25 -15.42 1.19
C VAL A 40 -7.05 -13.95 1.54
N LEU A 41 -6.22 -13.25 0.77
CA LEU A 41 -6.02 -11.79 0.92
C LEU A 41 -6.59 -11.07 -0.29
N GLY A 42 -7.50 -10.12 -0.05
CA GLY A 42 -8.09 -9.28 -1.08
C GLY A 42 -8.10 -7.80 -0.74
N ARG A 43 -7.71 -7.39 0.47
CA ARG A 43 -7.53 -5.96 0.75
C ARG A 43 -6.27 -5.41 0.10
N SER A 44 -6.31 -4.19 -0.42
CA SER A 44 -5.18 -3.57 -1.11
C SER A 44 -3.94 -3.48 -0.23
N ASP A 45 -4.11 -3.21 1.07
CA ASP A 45 -3.02 -3.15 2.05
C ASP A 45 -2.43 -4.52 2.40
N SER A 46 -3.22 -5.58 2.38
CA SER A 46 -2.73 -6.95 2.62
C SER A 46 -2.05 -7.53 1.39
N VAL A 47 -2.60 -7.27 0.20
CA VAL A 47 -2.01 -7.71 -1.08
C VAL A 47 -0.66 -7.02 -1.28
N ALA A 48 -0.59 -5.70 -1.09
CA ALA A 48 0.67 -4.97 -1.17
C ALA A 48 1.69 -5.45 -0.13
N TRP A 49 1.25 -5.77 1.10
CA TRP A 49 2.12 -6.36 2.10
C TRP A 49 2.68 -7.70 1.65
N PHE A 50 1.84 -8.67 1.28
CA PHE A 50 2.29 -10.03 0.96
C PHE A 50 3.16 -10.09 -0.31
N THR A 51 2.89 -9.25 -1.31
CA THR A 51 3.68 -9.16 -2.56
C THR A 51 4.94 -8.30 -2.43
N ALA A 52 5.33 -7.96 -1.20
CA ALA A 52 6.49 -7.11 -0.90
C ALA A 52 6.45 -5.79 -1.70
N GLY A 53 5.29 -5.13 -1.69
CA GLY A 53 5.06 -3.79 -2.22
C GLY A 53 4.56 -3.71 -3.65
N GLY A 54 3.88 -4.75 -4.15
CA GLY A 54 3.27 -4.71 -5.48
C GLY A 54 2.11 -3.73 -5.56
N ASP A 55 1.98 -3.01 -6.67
CA ASP A 55 0.88 -2.08 -6.93
C ASP A 55 -0.31 -2.83 -7.54
N LEU A 56 -1.15 -3.38 -6.66
CA LEU A 56 -2.27 -4.25 -7.01
C LEU A 56 -3.59 -3.74 -6.42
N GLY A 57 -3.73 -2.43 -6.20
CA GLY A 57 -5.00 -1.80 -5.84
C GLY A 57 -5.93 -1.70 -7.06
N GLN A 58 -7.25 -1.76 -6.84
CA GLN A 58 -8.21 -1.53 -7.93
C GLN A 58 -8.13 -0.09 -8.44
N ASP A 59 -8.14 0.85 -7.52
CA ASP A 59 -8.12 2.29 -7.78
C ASP A 59 -7.36 2.99 -6.65
N LEU A 60 -7.01 4.26 -6.87
CA LEU A 60 -6.23 5.07 -5.92
C LEU A 60 -6.82 5.07 -4.50
N GLY A 61 -8.16 5.11 -4.40
CA GLY A 61 -8.91 5.16 -3.15
C GLY A 61 -9.56 3.84 -2.72
N SER A 62 -9.32 2.73 -3.42
CA SER A 62 -9.94 1.45 -3.08
C SER A 62 -9.19 0.73 -1.96
N ASP A 63 -9.95 0.25 -0.98
CA ASP A 63 -9.46 -0.66 0.08
C ASP A 63 -9.35 -2.11 -0.41
N VAL A 64 -9.81 -2.40 -1.64
CA VAL A 64 -9.81 -3.72 -2.24
C VAL A 64 -8.75 -3.79 -3.33
N GLY A 65 -8.02 -4.90 -3.36
CA GLY A 65 -7.05 -5.23 -4.38
C GLY A 65 -7.73 -5.63 -5.68
N ALA A 66 -7.05 -5.40 -6.80
CA ALA A 66 -7.53 -5.84 -8.11
C ALA A 66 -7.43 -7.38 -8.29
N VAL A 67 -6.70 -8.02 -7.37
CA VAL A 67 -6.46 -9.46 -7.34
C VAL A 67 -6.79 -10.05 -5.98
N LEU A 68 -7.02 -11.36 -5.93
CA LEU A 68 -7.04 -12.12 -4.69
C LEU A 68 -5.78 -12.99 -4.58
N LEU A 69 -5.17 -13.03 -3.41
CA LEU A 69 -4.11 -13.96 -3.09
C LEU A 69 -4.69 -15.18 -2.38
N TYR A 70 -4.34 -16.37 -2.85
CA TYR A 70 -4.61 -17.63 -2.15
C TYR A 70 -3.29 -18.23 -1.69
N ILE A 71 -3.13 -18.41 -0.38
CA ILE A 71 -1.87 -18.82 0.24
C ILE A 71 -2.12 -20.05 1.10
N ASN A 72 -1.38 -21.13 0.88
CA ASN A 72 -1.40 -22.33 1.71
C ASN A 72 0.03 -22.67 2.18
N ARG A 73 0.27 -23.90 2.67
CA ARG A 73 1.59 -24.30 3.18
C ARG A 73 2.64 -24.52 2.10
N ASP A 74 2.21 -24.89 0.91
CA ASP A 74 3.07 -25.35 -0.18
C ASP A 74 3.21 -24.31 -1.29
N SER A 75 2.22 -23.43 -1.45
CA SER A 75 2.08 -22.54 -2.59
C SER A 75 1.33 -21.26 -2.30
N ARG A 76 1.59 -20.27 -3.15
CA ARG A 76 0.90 -18.98 -3.23
C ARG A 76 0.44 -18.73 -4.65
N ALA A 77 -0.83 -18.39 -4.81
CA ALA A 77 -1.46 -18.14 -6.10
C ALA A 77 -2.10 -16.75 -6.13
N ILE A 78 -2.11 -16.13 -7.31
CA ILE A 78 -2.82 -14.89 -7.60
C ILE A 78 -4.00 -15.25 -8.50
N VAL A 79 -5.20 -14.88 -8.03
CA VAL A 79 -6.44 -14.95 -8.80
C VAL A 79 -6.72 -13.56 -9.35
N THR A 80 -6.70 -13.44 -10.67
CA THR A 80 -6.91 -12.18 -11.40
C THR A 80 -7.65 -12.46 -12.71
N ASP A 81 -8.24 -11.42 -13.30
CA ASP A 81 -8.83 -11.55 -14.63
C ASP A 81 -7.81 -11.44 -15.76
N ASN A 82 -8.25 -11.85 -16.95
CA ASN A 82 -7.52 -11.81 -18.20
C ASN A 82 -7.22 -10.38 -18.71
N VAL A 83 -7.81 -9.34 -18.12
CA VAL A 83 -7.51 -7.94 -18.48
C VAL A 83 -6.23 -7.48 -17.76
N GLN A 84 -6.00 -7.96 -16.54
CA GLN A 84 -4.89 -7.51 -15.70
C GLN A 84 -3.75 -8.52 -15.55
N SER A 85 -3.98 -9.80 -15.87
CA SER A 85 -3.06 -10.91 -15.59
C SER A 85 -1.62 -10.66 -16.08
N ALA A 86 -1.46 -10.19 -17.31
CA ALA A 86 -0.15 -9.89 -17.89
C ALA A 86 0.60 -8.82 -17.09
N ARG A 87 -0.05 -7.66 -16.83
CA ARG A 87 0.54 -6.56 -16.06
C ARG A 87 0.93 -7.02 -14.65
N VAL A 88 0.01 -7.70 -13.97
CA VAL A 88 0.22 -8.21 -12.61
C VAL A 88 1.43 -9.14 -12.56
N PHE A 89 1.54 -10.09 -13.51
CA PHE A 89 2.64 -11.04 -13.49
C PHE A 89 3.96 -10.44 -13.92
N GLU A 90 3.99 -9.66 -14.99
CA GLU A 90 5.22 -9.13 -15.56
C GLU A 90 5.80 -7.98 -14.73
N GLU A 91 4.96 -7.05 -14.24
CA GLU A 91 5.43 -5.88 -13.50
C GLU A 91 5.54 -6.13 -12.00
N GLU A 92 4.59 -6.88 -11.40
CA GLU A 92 4.45 -6.90 -9.95
C GLU A 92 5.02 -8.16 -9.29
N VAL A 93 4.88 -9.35 -9.88
CA VAL A 93 5.17 -10.60 -9.16
C VAL A 93 6.11 -11.57 -9.86
N ALA A 94 6.65 -11.20 -11.02
CA ALA A 94 7.65 -11.97 -11.74
C ALA A 94 8.80 -12.36 -10.82
N GLY A 95 9.17 -13.64 -10.84
CA GLY A 95 10.25 -14.15 -9.99
C GLY A 95 9.95 -14.19 -8.50
N LEU A 96 8.72 -13.94 -8.02
CA LEU A 96 8.38 -14.04 -6.60
C LEU A 96 7.71 -15.38 -6.22
N GLY A 97 7.64 -16.34 -7.15
CA GLY A 97 7.10 -17.68 -6.88
C GLY A 97 5.57 -17.73 -6.74
N PHE A 98 4.85 -16.80 -7.35
CA PHE A 98 3.39 -16.85 -7.44
C PHE A 98 2.93 -17.67 -8.64
N GLN A 99 1.83 -18.40 -8.48
CA GLN A 99 1.15 -19.11 -9.56
C GLN A 99 -0.05 -18.29 -10.07
N LEU A 100 -0.23 -18.21 -11.39
CA LEU A 100 -1.36 -17.49 -11.98
C LEU A 100 -2.60 -18.39 -12.02
N LYS A 101 -3.73 -17.86 -11.56
CA LYS A 101 -5.06 -18.42 -11.76
C LYS A 101 -5.93 -17.37 -12.45
N GLU A 102 -5.88 -17.38 -13.77
CA GLU A 102 -6.62 -16.44 -14.61
C GLU A 102 -8.10 -16.83 -14.72
N ARG A 103 -8.98 -15.82 -14.71
CA ARG A 103 -10.41 -15.94 -15.06
C ARG A 103 -10.79 -14.97 -16.17
N SER A 104 -11.95 -15.19 -16.78
CA SER A 104 -12.60 -14.15 -17.55
C SER A 104 -13.02 -12.99 -16.63
N TRP A 105 -12.90 -11.75 -17.09
CA TRP A 105 -13.23 -10.56 -16.30
C TRP A 105 -14.67 -10.54 -15.75
N PHE A 106 -15.62 -11.14 -16.47
CA PHE A 106 -17.04 -11.22 -16.08
C PHE A 106 -17.35 -12.34 -15.08
N ASP A 107 -16.42 -13.27 -14.86
CA ASP A 107 -16.62 -14.35 -13.89
C ASP A 107 -16.34 -13.88 -12.47
N GLU A 108 -17.13 -14.31 -11.49
CA GLU A 108 -16.88 -13.93 -10.10
C GLU A 108 -15.58 -14.54 -9.56
N PRO A 109 -14.70 -13.75 -8.91
CA PRO A 109 -13.42 -14.23 -8.39
C PRO A 109 -13.58 -15.29 -7.28
N GLY A 110 -14.71 -15.28 -6.57
CA GLY A 110 -15.01 -16.25 -5.50
C GLY A 110 -15.15 -17.69 -5.98
N LYS A 111 -15.49 -17.92 -7.26
CA LYS A 111 -15.61 -19.28 -7.82
C LYS A 111 -14.27 -20.01 -7.82
N ILE A 112 -13.21 -19.36 -8.33
CA ILE A 112 -11.85 -19.93 -8.34
C ILE A 112 -11.37 -20.21 -6.91
N ILE A 113 -11.60 -19.31 -5.97
CA ILE A 113 -11.21 -19.52 -4.57
C ILE A 113 -11.92 -20.74 -3.98
N THR A 114 -13.20 -20.93 -4.31
CA THR A 114 -13.98 -22.09 -3.85
C THR A 114 -13.46 -23.40 -4.46
N GLU A 115 -13.08 -23.39 -5.74
CA GLU A 115 -12.46 -24.53 -6.42
C GLU A 115 -11.09 -24.89 -5.81
N LEU A 116 -10.25 -23.88 -5.55
CA LEU A 116 -8.95 -24.06 -4.86
C LEU A 116 -9.12 -24.54 -3.42
N GLY A 117 -10.19 -24.10 -2.76
CA GLY A 117 -10.51 -24.36 -1.36
C GLY A 117 -11.37 -25.60 -1.13
N HIS A 118 -11.60 -26.45 -2.13
CA HIS A 118 -12.53 -27.59 -2.01
C HIS A 118 -12.20 -28.46 -0.77
N LYS A 119 -13.14 -28.52 0.20
CA LYS A 119 -13.03 -29.19 1.52
C LYS A 119 -11.93 -28.64 2.46
N ARG A 120 -11.43 -27.44 2.21
CA ARG A 120 -10.43 -26.75 3.04
C ARG A 120 -11.06 -25.64 3.88
N ARG A 121 -10.53 -25.41 5.08
CA ARG A 121 -10.86 -24.24 5.92
C ARG A 121 -9.93 -23.10 5.55
N PHE A 122 -10.48 -21.99 5.08
CA PHE A 122 -9.70 -20.79 4.81
C PHE A 122 -10.21 -19.61 5.64
N VAL A 123 -9.31 -18.66 5.89
CA VAL A 123 -9.62 -17.36 6.49
C VAL A 123 -9.45 -16.27 5.44
N SER A 124 -10.24 -15.21 5.51
CA SER A 124 -10.15 -14.08 4.60
C SER A 124 -10.04 -12.76 5.34
N ASP A 125 -9.36 -11.78 4.72
CA ASP A 125 -9.31 -10.39 5.18
C ASP A 125 -10.37 -9.50 4.48
N LEU A 126 -11.15 -10.06 3.56
CA LEU A 126 -12.33 -9.41 3.01
C LEU A 126 -13.49 -9.51 4.00
N GLY A 127 -14.39 -8.50 3.98
CA GLY A 127 -15.61 -8.47 4.78
C GLY A 127 -16.57 -9.62 4.42
N PRO A 128 -17.83 -9.62 4.91
CA PRO A 128 -18.75 -10.73 4.68
C PRO A 128 -19.09 -10.85 3.18
N CYS A 129 -18.28 -11.60 2.45
CA CYS A 129 -18.69 -12.24 1.21
C CYS A 129 -19.79 -13.25 1.56
N PRO A 130 -20.71 -13.55 0.63
CA PRO A 130 -21.77 -14.54 0.79
C PRO A 130 -21.23 -15.98 0.80
N CYS A 131 -20.07 -16.20 1.42
CA CYS A 131 -19.31 -17.44 1.42
C CYS A 131 -19.04 -17.86 2.87
N PRO A 132 -18.86 -19.16 3.17
CA PRO A 132 -18.71 -19.69 4.52
C PRO A 132 -17.31 -19.43 5.12
N TRP A 133 -16.82 -18.19 5.03
CA TRP A 133 -15.46 -17.80 5.39
C TRP A 133 -15.45 -17.32 6.84
N THR A 134 -14.56 -17.88 7.67
CA THR A 134 -14.43 -17.44 9.06
C THR A 134 -13.70 -16.10 9.11
N ARG A 135 -14.21 -15.16 9.91
CA ARG A 135 -13.63 -13.81 10.06
C ARG A 135 -12.36 -13.89 10.91
N GLY A 136 -11.21 -13.59 10.32
CA GLY A 136 -9.91 -13.52 11.01
C GLY A 136 -9.16 -12.21 10.77
N LEU A 137 -9.88 -11.10 10.59
CA LEU A 137 -9.31 -9.78 10.29
C LEU A 137 -8.22 -9.36 11.27
N GLU A 138 -8.48 -9.47 12.58
CA GLU A 138 -7.53 -8.95 13.57
C GLU A 138 -6.25 -9.81 13.66
N PRO A 139 -6.33 -11.16 13.69
CA PRO A 139 -5.14 -12.00 13.60
C PRO A 139 -4.33 -11.81 12.30
N LEU A 140 -4.99 -11.67 11.14
CA LEU A 140 -4.30 -11.43 9.87
C LEU A 140 -3.64 -10.05 9.82
N ARG A 141 -4.23 -9.04 10.46
CA ARG A 141 -3.59 -7.71 10.63
C ARG A 141 -2.37 -7.79 11.54
N ALA A 142 -2.40 -8.61 12.59
CA ALA A 142 -1.29 -8.77 13.52
C ALA A 142 0.00 -9.27 12.84
N LEU A 143 -0.12 -10.11 11.81
CA LEU A 143 1.03 -10.60 11.01
C LEU A 143 1.85 -9.48 10.35
N ARG A 144 1.23 -8.31 10.16
CA ARG A 144 1.80 -7.15 9.47
C ARG A 144 2.44 -6.14 10.42
N TRP A 145 2.22 -6.26 11.74
CA TRP A 145 2.82 -5.32 12.70
C TRP A 145 4.35 -5.41 12.76
N PRO A 146 4.98 -6.60 12.79
CA PRO A 146 6.44 -6.68 12.83
C PRO A 146 7.03 -6.39 11.45
N MET A 147 7.72 -5.26 11.30
CA MET A 147 8.34 -4.91 10.02
C MET A 147 9.53 -5.80 9.69
N THR A 148 9.63 -6.23 8.43
CA THR A 148 10.80 -6.95 7.92
C THR A 148 12.02 -6.03 7.76
N VAL A 149 13.18 -6.60 7.40
CA VAL A 149 14.38 -5.82 7.08
C VAL A 149 14.15 -4.93 5.86
N LEU A 150 13.50 -5.45 4.81
CA LEU A 150 13.21 -4.72 3.58
C LEU A 150 12.22 -3.58 3.84
N GLU A 151 11.16 -3.83 4.62
CA GLU A 151 10.16 -2.82 4.97
C GLU A 151 10.77 -1.66 5.76
N ARG A 152 11.59 -1.95 6.78
CA ARG A 152 12.29 -0.91 7.55
C ARG A 152 13.17 -0.03 6.67
N ARG A 153 13.88 -0.63 5.70
CA ARG A 153 14.71 0.12 4.75
C ARG A 153 13.84 1.03 3.86
N ARG A 154 12.81 0.47 3.22
CA ARG A 154 11.91 1.21 2.34
C ARG A 154 11.16 2.31 3.08
N LEU A 155 10.78 2.09 4.34
CA LEU A 155 10.13 3.10 5.16
C LEU A 155 11.06 4.29 5.45
N ARG A 156 12.36 4.06 5.71
CA ARG A 156 13.34 5.15 5.87
C ARG A 156 13.53 5.94 4.58
N GLU A 157 13.63 5.23 3.45
CA GLU A 157 13.76 5.86 2.12
C GLU A 157 12.50 6.69 1.78
N LEU A 158 11.30 6.15 2.04
CA LEU A 158 10.03 6.84 1.87
C LEU A 158 9.93 8.07 2.80
N GLY A 159 10.26 7.92 4.09
CA GLY A 159 10.24 9.02 5.05
C GLY A 159 11.16 10.17 4.64
N ARG A 160 12.37 9.86 4.14
CA ARG A 160 13.28 10.86 3.56
C ARG A 160 12.67 11.56 2.35
N THR A 161 12.11 10.78 1.42
CA THR A 161 11.49 11.29 0.19
C THR A 161 10.35 12.26 0.50
N VAL A 162 9.41 11.84 1.37
CA VAL A 162 8.26 12.66 1.78
C VAL A 162 8.71 13.91 2.52
N THR A 163 9.69 13.80 3.42
CA THR A 163 10.22 14.95 4.16
C THR A 163 10.81 15.99 3.21
N LEU A 164 11.65 15.57 2.26
CA LEU A 164 12.26 16.47 1.29
C LEU A 164 11.20 17.15 0.40
N ALA A 165 10.17 16.42 -0.04
CA ALA A 165 9.09 16.98 -0.84
C ALA A 165 8.26 18.03 -0.06
N VAL A 166 7.94 17.74 1.21
CA VAL A 166 7.24 18.68 2.09
C VAL A 166 8.09 19.92 2.34
N GLU A 167 9.36 19.76 2.72
CA GLU A 167 10.24 20.91 3.00
C GLU A 167 10.52 21.76 1.75
N ALA A 168 10.69 21.14 0.59
CA ALA A 168 10.81 21.87 -0.68
C ALA A 168 9.52 22.63 -1.03
N THR A 169 8.36 22.09 -0.65
CA THR A 169 7.09 22.82 -0.78
C THR A 169 7.06 24.00 0.18
N CYS A 170 7.38 23.77 1.45
CA CYS A 170 7.44 24.79 2.50
C CYS A 170 8.37 25.97 2.18
N ARG A 171 9.52 25.71 1.54
CA ARG A 171 10.52 26.75 1.21
C ARG A 171 10.14 27.60 -0.02
N ASN A 172 9.27 27.09 -0.89
CA ASN A 172 9.05 27.69 -2.21
C ASN A 172 7.69 28.38 -2.37
N PHE A 173 6.71 28.10 -1.51
CA PHE A 173 5.42 28.78 -1.61
C PHE A 173 5.52 30.21 -1.06
N VAL A 174 4.81 31.15 -1.67
CA VAL A 174 4.81 32.55 -1.27
C VAL A 174 3.54 32.94 -0.52
N ARG A 175 3.63 34.02 0.26
CA ARG A 175 2.48 34.62 0.93
C ARG A 175 1.41 35.00 -0.11
N GLY A 176 0.17 34.69 0.18
CA GLY A 176 -0.98 34.94 -0.70
C GLY A 176 -1.35 33.77 -1.61
N GLU A 177 -0.50 32.75 -1.76
CA GLU A 177 -0.88 31.50 -2.44
C GLU A 177 -2.07 30.83 -1.76
N ARG A 178 -2.91 30.15 -2.55
CA ARG A 178 -4.04 29.39 -1.99
C ARG A 178 -3.54 28.08 -1.41
N GLU A 179 -4.18 27.60 -0.35
CA GLU A 179 -3.86 26.28 0.23
C GLU A 179 -3.93 25.16 -0.83
N ALA A 180 -4.89 25.25 -1.77
CA ALA A 180 -5.04 24.31 -2.87
C ALA A 180 -3.85 24.33 -3.85
N ASP A 181 -3.25 25.50 -4.11
CA ASP A 181 -2.08 25.61 -5.00
C ASP A 181 -0.87 24.94 -4.33
N VAL A 182 -0.67 25.19 -3.04
CA VAL A 182 0.38 24.54 -2.23
C VAL A 182 0.18 23.01 -2.17
N ALA A 183 -1.08 22.55 -2.04
CA ALA A 183 -1.40 21.12 -2.10
C ALA A 183 -1.05 20.53 -3.47
N GLY A 184 -1.38 21.22 -4.57
CA GLY A 184 -1.01 20.81 -5.92
C GLY A 184 0.52 20.73 -6.12
N HIS A 185 1.25 21.73 -5.62
CA HIS A 185 2.71 21.72 -5.65
C HIS A 185 3.31 20.52 -4.91
N LEU A 186 2.76 20.14 -3.76
CA LEU A 186 3.22 18.97 -3.00
C LEU A 186 2.88 17.66 -3.72
N ALA A 187 1.63 17.53 -4.20
CA ALA A 187 1.19 16.35 -4.93
C ALA A 187 2.07 16.09 -6.17
N HIS A 188 2.39 17.13 -6.93
CA HIS A 188 3.30 17.04 -8.06
C HIS A 188 4.69 16.49 -7.66
N ARG A 189 5.30 17.03 -6.60
CA ARG A 189 6.61 16.58 -6.11
C ARG A 189 6.58 15.12 -5.65
N LEU A 190 5.52 14.68 -4.99
CA LEU A 190 5.39 13.29 -4.50
C LEU A 190 5.18 12.30 -5.66
N LEU A 191 4.29 12.61 -6.59
CA LEU A 191 4.00 11.74 -7.73
C LEU A 191 5.22 11.56 -8.63
N ARG A 192 6.05 12.61 -8.79
CA ARG A 192 7.33 12.51 -9.52
C ARG A 192 8.29 11.48 -8.92
N GLU A 193 8.19 11.23 -7.62
CA GLU A 193 9.00 10.26 -6.87
C GLU A 193 8.28 8.90 -6.69
N ALA A 194 7.22 8.65 -7.47
CA ALA A 194 6.34 7.49 -7.36
C ALA A 194 5.76 7.30 -5.94
N VAL A 195 5.48 8.41 -5.24
CA VAL A 195 4.80 8.42 -3.94
C VAL A 195 3.38 8.93 -4.13
N VAL A 196 2.42 8.07 -3.79
CA VAL A 196 1.00 8.41 -3.88
C VAL A 196 0.55 9.12 -2.60
N PRO A 197 0.05 10.37 -2.66
CA PRO A 197 -0.53 11.03 -1.49
C PRO A 197 -1.89 10.41 -1.13
N VAL A 198 -1.98 9.74 0.02
CA VAL A 198 -3.23 9.13 0.52
C VAL A 198 -3.98 10.02 1.52
N ASP A 199 -3.26 10.93 2.19
CA ASP A 199 -3.83 12.06 2.94
C ASP A 199 -3.02 13.30 2.57
N LEU A 200 -3.67 14.40 2.22
CA LEU A 200 -3.03 15.66 1.88
C LEU A 200 -3.84 16.83 2.43
N ARG A 201 -3.24 17.56 3.38
CA ARG A 201 -3.87 18.66 4.08
C ARG A 201 -2.95 19.85 4.13
N VAL A 202 -3.49 21.00 3.74
CA VAL A 202 -2.86 22.30 3.90
C VAL A 202 -3.87 23.20 4.59
N SER A 203 -3.48 23.81 5.70
CA SER A 203 -4.35 24.70 6.47
C SER A 203 -3.63 25.96 6.87
N ALA A 204 -4.25 27.10 6.53
CA ALA A 204 -3.72 28.42 6.82
C ALA A 204 -4.24 29.00 8.14
N ASP A 205 -3.42 29.84 8.77
CA ASP A 205 -3.80 30.84 9.75
C ASP A 205 -4.54 30.31 11.00
N ASP A 206 -5.80 30.68 11.19
CA ASP A 206 -6.64 30.31 12.34
C ASP A 206 -7.23 28.90 12.20
N ARG A 207 -7.28 28.36 10.99
CA ARG A 207 -7.94 27.08 10.69
C ARG A 207 -7.34 25.87 11.42
N PRO A 208 -6.01 25.73 11.57
CA PRO A 208 -5.43 24.66 12.39
C PRO A 208 -5.90 24.70 13.86
N ALA A 209 -6.20 25.87 14.42
CA ALA A 209 -6.68 26.00 15.80
C ALA A 209 -8.18 25.67 15.91
N ARG A 210 -8.96 25.97 14.86
CA ARG A 210 -10.41 25.77 14.83
C ARG A 210 -10.82 24.33 14.48
N TYR A 211 -10.00 23.64 13.68
CA TYR A 211 -10.34 22.32 13.15
C TYR A 211 -9.22 21.32 13.42
N ARG A 212 -9.58 20.12 13.91
CA ARG A 212 -8.61 19.06 14.18
C ARG A 212 -8.11 18.35 12.91
N ARG A 213 -8.88 18.40 11.82
CA ARG A 213 -8.53 17.80 10.51
C ARG A 213 -8.95 18.70 9.33
N PRO A 214 -8.36 19.89 9.19
CA PRO A 214 -8.70 20.79 8.10
C PRO A 214 -8.19 20.24 6.77
N THR A 215 -9.04 20.28 5.74
CA THR A 215 -8.65 20.07 4.34
C THR A 215 -8.26 21.39 3.70
N PHE A 216 -7.50 21.33 2.60
CA PHE A 216 -7.16 22.53 1.83
C PHE A 216 -8.40 23.12 1.15
N LYS A 217 -8.38 24.43 0.97
CA LYS A 217 -9.42 25.23 0.30
C LYS A 217 -8.77 26.24 -0.66
N ALA A 218 -9.60 27.00 -1.37
CA ALA A 218 -9.15 28.12 -2.18
C ALA A 218 -8.77 29.37 -1.34
N ALA A 219 -8.61 29.22 -0.02
CA ALA A 219 -8.28 30.32 0.89
C ALA A 219 -6.79 30.70 0.76
N PRO A 220 -6.45 32.01 0.76
CA PRO A 220 -5.06 32.47 0.69
C PRO A 220 -4.35 32.29 2.03
N ILE A 221 -3.06 31.96 1.98
CA ILE A 221 -2.20 31.83 3.16
C ILE A 221 -1.57 33.18 3.49
N GLN A 222 -1.82 33.72 4.70
CA GLN A 222 -1.32 35.06 5.07
C GLN A 222 -0.23 35.06 6.13
N ARG A 223 -0.41 34.35 7.25
CA ARG A 223 0.50 34.36 8.40
C ARG A 223 1.25 33.06 8.54
N ARG A 224 0.55 31.94 8.52
CA ARG A 224 1.14 30.60 8.71
C ARG A 224 0.41 29.53 7.92
N ALA A 225 1.11 28.44 7.60
CA ALA A 225 0.52 27.26 7.00
C ALA A 225 1.02 26.00 7.69
N THR A 226 0.11 25.07 7.98
CA THR A 226 0.45 23.70 8.38
C THR A 226 0.18 22.77 7.22
N ILE A 227 1.22 22.09 6.76
CA ILE A 227 1.17 21.11 5.67
C ILE A 227 1.34 19.74 6.31
N THR A 228 0.35 18.86 6.10
CA THR A 228 0.40 17.47 6.52
C THR A 228 0.13 16.58 5.32
N VAL A 229 0.98 15.57 5.13
CA VAL A 229 0.79 14.59 4.07
C VAL A 229 1.11 13.20 4.58
N THR A 230 0.37 12.20 4.10
CA THR A 230 0.73 10.79 4.19
C THR A 230 0.99 10.29 2.78
N GLY A 231 2.24 9.92 2.50
CA GLY A 231 2.65 9.35 1.23
C GLY A 231 2.73 7.83 1.31
N ARG A 232 2.24 7.14 0.28
CA ARG A 232 2.27 5.68 0.13
C ARG A 232 3.22 5.27 -1.01
N ARG A 233 4.11 4.31 -0.74
CA ARG A 233 4.95 3.64 -1.74
C ARG A 233 5.25 2.21 -1.28
N HIS A 234 5.18 1.23 -2.17
CA HIS A 234 5.39 -0.20 -1.86
C HIS A 234 4.48 -0.73 -0.72
N GLY A 235 3.23 -0.26 -0.64
CA GLY A 235 2.31 -0.62 0.45
C GLY A 235 2.64 -0.02 1.83
N LEU A 236 3.73 0.75 1.95
CA LEU A 236 4.13 1.44 3.18
C LEU A 236 3.66 2.89 3.16
N CYS A 237 3.30 3.42 4.32
CA CYS A 237 2.88 4.80 4.51
C CYS A 237 3.84 5.56 5.43
N ALA A 238 4.21 6.77 5.05
CA ALA A 238 4.93 7.71 5.91
C ALA A 238 4.19 9.04 5.96
N SER A 239 4.01 9.57 7.18
CA SER A 239 3.33 10.84 7.40
C SER A 239 4.32 11.91 7.86
N VAL A 240 4.20 13.11 7.30
CA VAL A 240 5.02 14.27 7.67
C VAL A 240 4.12 15.48 7.85
N THR A 241 4.33 16.20 8.95
CA THR A 241 3.72 17.50 9.21
C THR A 241 4.81 18.55 9.40
N ARG A 242 4.64 19.71 8.75
CA ARG A 242 5.48 20.90 8.92
C ARG A 242 4.60 22.14 8.99
N THR A 243 5.02 23.09 9.81
CA THR A 243 4.37 24.40 9.93
C THR A 243 5.37 25.47 9.52
N VAL A 244 4.92 26.38 8.66
CA VAL A 244 5.67 27.55 8.19
C VAL A 244 4.97 28.79 8.70
N SER A 245 5.73 29.75 9.20
CA SER A 245 5.26 31.07 9.63
C SER A 245 6.01 32.15 8.86
N PHE A 246 5.28 33.12 8.29
CA PHE A 246 5.86 34.32 7.67
C PHE A 246 6.10 35.45 8.67
N GLY A 247 5.63 35.30 9.90
CA GLY A 247 5.87 36.22 11.01
C GLY A 247 6.52 35.52 12.20
N PRO A 248 6.78 36.25 13.30
CA PRO A 248 7.20 35.64 14.56
C PRO A 248 6.24 34.52 14.95
N VAL A 249 6.78 33.43 15.47
CA VAL A 249 5.98 32.32 15.97
C VAL A 249 5.37 32.78 17.29
N ASP A 250 4.04 32.74 17.39
CA ASP A 250 3.34 32.99 18.66
C ASP A 250 3.85 31.96 19.71
N GLU A 251 4.17 32.40 20.93
CA GLU A 251 4.60 31.52 22.05
C GLU A 251 3.55 30.46 22.41
#